data_AF-A0A8J7TM75-F1
#
_entry.id   AF-A0A8J7TM75-F1
#
_cell.length_a   1.000
_cell.length_b   1.000
_cell.length_c   1.000
_cell.angle_alpha   90.00
_cell.angle_beta   90.00
_cell.angle_gamma   90.00
#
_symmetry.space_group_name_H-M   'P 1'
#
loop_
_entity.id
_entity.type
_entity.pdbx_description
1 polymer ?
#
loop_
_entity_poly.entity_id
_entity_poly.type
_entity_poly.pdbx_seq_one_letter_code
_entity_poly.pdbx_strand_id
1 'polypeptide(L)'
;MNNRLKTSLLLGLSFITIFSAAAAASSSSSSSSSFAQVSYHNPHLEKLSGGASGFSTLEKIEKLEKTLKQEGTLTLKRFQSGGGSAVTVLPGKESTYESAVGGLLIMQWDRDNAIQCLAERLQSQDCFNQGLQSSLKHHFIYRKRFLDYIDKKVSPGDSQMNRPHIRYNPVSLEELREPWGHAQNDALSLIGFDLFYDANENKRKLRDAFELSYAVLLPHYFKAIGVENDLDTGAWEDKRAVHASSLALVLLYLRESYEYVTRFGAIKYKIDGRSFVVDEALLRELIGKVSQSLYQILPDEYAVCDQSDTRSDTSKNRKYDSALVNALFVQTLCPRPYLIGLRDEKVSSAVKQDKEMKHLRIFTAAEVAALASRLESNLMGANGFARYPGDIWDGREDRKDIKGKEAQWCHVSPLLACVYGDLYRRTGDKAYFDRQVFHFNRGIAHIDSDFLLPEAYIVDKQSGKWVADANKPLAWGQSALLLSIDSLKQSLSLSKDKAKNKEDKQAHGGG
;
A
#
# COMPACT_ATOMS: atom_id res chain seq x y z
N MET A 1 -12.11 -8.01 59.89
CA MET A 1 -11.27 -6.81 60.13
C MET A 1 -10.02 -6.92 59.28
N ASN A 2 -9.84 -5.94 58.38
CA ASN A 2 -8.62 -5.49 57.70
C ASN A 2 -7.55 -6.51 57.27
N ASN A 3 -7.49 -6.79 55.96
CA ASN A 3 -6.36 -6.37 55.09
C ASN A 3 -6.49 -7.00 53.70
N ARG A 4 -7.19 -6.30 52.78
CA ARG A 4 -7.06 -6.51 51.32
C ARG A 4 -7.32 -5.19 50.61
N LEU A 5 -6.28 -4.37 50.46
CA LEU A 5 -6.22 -3.26 49.51
C LEU A 5 -4.77 -2.76 49.50
N LYS A 6 -4.00 -3.20 48.50
CA LYS A 6 -2.83 -2.52 47.89
C LYS A 6 -2.13 -3.47 46.92
N THR A 7 -2.67 -3.59 45.72
CA THR A 7 -1.92 -4.06 44.54
C THR A 7 -2.50 -3.42 43.29
N SER A 8 -2.40 -2.09 43.21
CA SER A 8 -2.47 -1.30 41.98
C SER A 8 -1.29 -0.34 42.01
N LEU A 9 -0.69 -0.08 40.83
CA LEU A 9 0.58 0.61 40.54
C LEU A 9 1.83 -0.28 40.54
N LEU A 10 2.09 -0.97 39.42
CA LEU A 10 3.45 -1.19 38.87
C LEU A 10 3.47 -1.92 37.50
N LEU A 11 2.52 -1.65 36.60
CA LEU A 11 2.53 -2.21 35.23
C LEU A 11 2.51 -1.16 34.10
N GLY A 12 2.57 0.14 34.42
CA GLY A 12 2.45 1.22 33.43
C GLY A 12 3.76 1.81 32.90
N LEU A 13 4.93 1.30 33.27
CA LEU A 13 6.23 1.93 32.92
C LEU A 13 7.12 1.12 31.96
N SER A 14 6.71 -0.09 31.58
CA SER A 14 7.56 -1.02 30.82
C SER A 14 7.42 -0.92 29.29
N PHE A 15 6.43 -0.18 28.77
CA PHE A 15 6.09 -0.17 27.34
C PHE A 15 6.46 1.12 26.60
N ILE A 16 6.59 2.25 27.29
CA ILE A 16 7.08 3.52 26.70
C ILE A 16 8.57 3.39 26.32
N THR A 17 9.34 2.60 27.06
CA THR A 17 10.78 2.41 26.88
C THR A 17 11.16 1.74 25.56
N ILE A 18 10.32 0.87 24.98
CA ILE A 18 10.66 0.14 23.76
C ILE A 18 10.70 1.07 22.53
N PHE A 19 9.79 2.05 22.43
CA PHE A 19 9.77 3.00 21.32
C PHE A 19 10.62 4.25 21.58
N SER A 20 10.77 4.71 22.83
CA SER A 20 11.73 5.77 23.15
C SER A 20 13.18 5.32 22.94
N ALA A 21 13.52 4.05 23.19
CA ALA A 21 14.83 3.50 22.87
C ALA A 21 15.05 3.34 21.36
N ALA A 22 14.03 2.96 20.58
CA ALA A 22 14.13 2.90 19.12
C ALA A 22 14.25 4.29 18.48
N ALA A 23 13.51 5.28 18.98
CA ALA A 23 13.61 6.67 18.53
C ALA A 23 14.93 7.34 18.98
N ALA A 24 15.41 7.06 20.20
CA ALA A 24 16.71 7.54 20.68
C ALA A 24 17.91 6.82 20.02
N ALA A 25 17.77 5.54 19.64
CA ALA A 25 18.77 4.83 18.84
C ALA A 25 18.83 5.35 17.40
N SER A 26 17.70 5.85 16.87
CA SER A 26 17.65 6.52 15.56
C SER A 26 18.26 7.93 15.57
N SER A 27 18.34 8.60 16.74
CA SER A 27 18.94 9.93 16.88
C SER A 27 20.37 9.94 17.42
N SER A 28 20.92 8.78 17.83
CA SER A 28 22.26 8.67 18.41
C SER A 28 23.22 7.72 17.66
N SER A 29 22.85 7.21 16.50
CA SER A 29 23.78 6.50 15.62
C SER A 29 24.29 7.42 14.50
N SER A 30 25.35 8.17 14.81
CA SER A 30 26.30 8.65 13.79
C SER A 30 27.12 7.48 13.21
N SER A 31 26.51 6.31 13.00
CA SER A 31 27.09 5.27 12.18
C SER A 31 26.77 5.64 10.75
N SER A 32 27.79 6.01 9.98
CA SER A 32 27.75 5.91 8.53
C SER A 32 27.38 4.46 8.17
N SER A 33 26.09 4.15 8.09
CA SER A 33 25.64 2.87 7.57
C SER A 33 25.97 2.88 6.09
N SER A 34 27.10 2.29 5.71
CA SER A 34 27.36 2.00 4.31
C SER A 34 26.22 1.10 3.84
N PHE A 35 25.32 1.65 3.03
CA PHE A 35 24.29 0.84 2.39
C PHE A 35 24.97 -0.33 1.65
N ALA A 36 24.37 -1.51 1.70
CA ALA A 36 24.86 -2.64 0.90
C ALA A 36 24.90 -2.23 -0.58
N GLN A 37 25.92 -2.68 -1.29
CA GLN A 37 26.02 -2.41 -2.73
C GLN A 37 24.79 -3.00 -3.45
N VAL A 38 24.16 -2.20 -4.31
CA VAL A 38 23.02 -2.63 -5.12
C VAL A 38 23.56 -3.46 -6.29
N SER A 39 23.03 -4.67 -6.45
CA SER A 39 23.35 -5.57 -7.57
C SER A 39 22.24 -5.54 -8.61
N TYR A 40 22.55 -5.11 -9.83
CA TYR A 40 21.59 -4.97 -10.91
C TYR A 40 21.45 -6.28 -11.69
N HIS A 41 20.21 -6.68 -12.00
CA HIS A 41 19.95 -7.82 -12.88
C HIS A 41 20.05 -7.46 -14.37
N ASN A 42 20.05 -6.18 -14.70
CA ASN A 42 20.21 -5.67 -16.06
C ASN A 42 21.58 -4.94 -16.20
N PRO A 43 22.53 -5.49 -16.97
CA PRO A 43 23.86 -4.89 -17.16
C PRO A 43 23.84 -3.50 -17.82
N HIS A 44 22.83 -3.21 -18.66
CA HIS A 44 22.68 -1.88 -19.26
C HIS A 44 22.31 -0.85 -18.19
N LEU A 45 21.39 -1.19 -17.30
CA LEU A 45 20.99 -0.32 -16.19
C LEU A 45 22.11 -0.17 -15.16
N GLU A 46 22.89 -1.22 -14.90
CA GLU A 46 24.08 -1.16 -14.06
C GLU A 46 25.08 -0.12 -14.60
N LYS A 47 25.41 -0.22 -15.90
CA LYS A 47 26.30 0.73 -16.57
C LYS A 47 25.73 2.15 -16.55
N LEU A 48 24.42 2.29 -16.74
CA LEU A 48 23.74 3.59 -16.75
C LEU A 48 23.73 4.26 -15.38
N SER A 49 23.67 3.49 -14.29
CA SER A 49 23.69 4.00 -12.91
C SER A 49 24.99 4.77 -12.58
N GLY A 50 26.11 4.37 -13.20
CA GLY A 50 27.42 4.98 -12.99
C GLY A 50 28.05 4.64 -11.63
N GLY A 51 27.78 3.44 -11.09
CA GLY A 51 28.43 2.90 -9.89
C GLY A 51 27.76 3.33 -8.57
N ALA A 52 28.55 3.50 -7.51
CA ALA A 52 28.06 3.60 -6.12
C ALA A 52 27.07 4.75 -5.84
N SER A 53 27.09 5.82 -6.65
CA SER A 53 26.15 6.94 -6.50
C SER A 53 24.78 6.70 -7.14
N GLY A 54 24.66 5.67 -7.99
CA GLY A 54 23.45 5.29 -8.70
C GLY A 54 22.72 6.48 -9.36
N PHE A 55 21.40 6.37 -9.43
CA PHE A 55 20.49 7.41 -9.89
C PHE A 55 20.17 8.40 -8.75
N SER A 56 21.03 9.39 -8.57
CA SER A 56 20.94 10.39 -7.49
C SER A 56 20.88 11.85 -7.97
N THR A 57 20.72 12.07 -9.28
CA THR A 57 20.59 13.41 -9.88
C THR A 57 19.44 13.44 -10.89
N LEU A 58 18.89 14.64 -11.14
CA LEU A 58 17.79 14.81 -12.11
C LEU A 58 18.20 14.36 -13.52
N GLU A 59 19.39 14.73 -13.97
CA GLU A 59 19.92 14.33 -15.29
C GLU A 59 19.99 12.81 -15.45
N LYS A 60 20.50 12.10 -14.43
CA LYS A 60 20.57 10.63 -14.46
C LYS A 60 19.18 10.00 -14.49
N ILE A 61 18.22 10.55 -13.74
CA ILE A 61 16.85 10.05 -13.73
C ILE A 61 16.14 10.32 -15.06
N GLU A 62 16.33 11.48 -15.66
CA GLU A 62 15.78 11.79 -16.98
C GLU A 62 16.31 10.85 -18.07
N LYS A 63 17.62 10.55 -18.02
CA LYS A 63 18.23 9.57 -18.92
C LYS A 63 17.68 8.16 -18.68
N LEU A 64 17.56 7.73 -17.42
CA LEU A 64 16.96 6.46 -17.04
C LEU A 64 15.52 6.35 -17.52
N GLU A 65 14.69 7.34 -17.23
CA GLU A 65 13.27 7.35 -17.61
C GLU A 65 13.11 7.27 -19.14
N LYS A 66 13.97 7.97 -19.89
CA LYS A 66 14.01 7.86 -21.36
C LYS A 66 14.32 6.42 -21.80
N THR A 67 15.34 5.80 -21.23
CA THR A 67 15.69 4.40 -21.53
C THR A 67 14.53 3.45 -21.20
N LEU A 68 13.96 3.54 -20.00
CA LEU A 68 12.87 2.66 -19.57
C LEU A 68 11.58 2.84 -20.39
N LYS A 69 11.30 4.06 -20.87
CA LYS A 69 10.19 4.31 -21.81
C LYS A 69 10.45 3.69 -23.18
N GLN A 70 11.68 3.79 -23.69
CA GLN A 70 12.06 3.21 -24.98
C GLN A 70 11.94 1.68 -24.98
N GLU A 71 12.27 1.04 -23.86
CA GLU A 71 12.24 -0.42 -23.70
C GLU A 71 10.85 -0.96 -23.27
N GLY A 72 9.90 -0.07 -23.02
CA GLY A 72 8.54 -0.41 -22.60
C GLY A 72 8.40 -0.84 -21.14
N THR A 73 9.43 -0.70 -20.31
CA THR A 73 9.39 -1.07 -18.87
C THR A 73 8.32 -0.30 -18.11
N LEU A 74 8.09 0.96 -18.47
CA LEU A 74 7.10 1.84 -17.82
C LEU A 74 5.72 1.81 -18.50
N THR A 75 5.52 0.92 -19.47
CA THR A 75 4.23 0.81 -20.17
C THR A 75 3.24 0.03 -19.32
N LEU A 76 2.18 0.71 -18.92
CA LEU A 76 0.97 0.13 -18.32
C LEU A 76 -0.12 0.07 -19.40
N LYS A 77 -0.99 -0.94 -19.34
CA LYS A 77 -2.05 -1.14 -20.33
C LYS A 77 -3.40 -1.36 -19.68
N ARG A 78 -4.43 -0.82 -20.32
CA ARG A 78 -5.83 -1.07 -20.00
C ARG A 78 -6.57 -1.66 -21.20
N PHE A 79 -7.62 -2.40 -20.92
CA PHE A 79 -8.62 -2.83 -21.90
C PHE A 79 -9.66 -1.73 -22.11
N GLN A 80 -10.55 -1.90 -23.11
CA GLN A 80 -11.57 -0.89 -23.46
C GLN A 80 -12.55 -0.59 -22.32
N SER A 81 -12.75 -1.53 -21.41
CA SER A 81 -13.53 -1.37 -20.18
C SER A 81 -12.90 -0.40 -19.16
N GLY A 82 -11.64 0.00 -19.36
CA GLY A 82 -10.80 0.66 -18.37
C GLY A 82 -10.07 -0.33 -17.43
N GLY A 83 -10.41 -1.62 -17.47
CA GLY A 83 -9.78 -2.62 -16.62
C GLY A 83 -8.34 -2.94 -17.01
N GLY A 84 -7.53 -3.43 -16.07
CA GLY A 84 -6.14 -3.83 -16.27
C GLY A 84 -5.90 -5.27 -15.79
N SER A 85 -4.92 -5.96 -16.35
CA SER A 85 -4.47 -7.28 -15.89
C SER A 85 -3.30 -7.15 -14.91
N ALA A 86 -3.18 -8.08 -13.96
CA ALA A 86 -2.07 -8.08 -12.99
C ALA A 86 -0.69 -8.18 -13.65
N VAL A 87 -0.56 -8.96 -14.74
CA VAL A 87 0.60 -8.89 -15.64
C VAL A 87 0.25 -8.05 -16.86
N THR A 88 1.08 -7.04 -17.17
CA THR A 88 0.83 -6.16 -18.32
C THR A 88 1.16 -6.87 -19.63
N VAL A 89 0.16 -7.00 -20.51
CA VAL A 89 0.35 -7.57 -21.85
C VAL A 89 0.89 -6.52 -22.83
N LEU A 90 2.19 -6.57 -23.10
CA LEU A 90 2.90 -5.60 -23.94
C LEU A 90 2.78 -5.95 -25.43
N PRO A 91 2.42 -4.99 -26.32
CA PRO A 91 2.43 -5.21 -27.76
C PRO A 91 3.82 -5.61 -28.28
N GLY A 92 3.88 -6.64 -29.13
CA GLY A 92 5.15 -7.12 -29.71
C GLY A 92 6.07 -7.86 -28.74
N LYS A 93 5.57 -8.23 -27.55
CA LYS A 93 6.25 -9.14 -26.61
C LYS A 93 5.28 -10.27 -26.21
N GLU A 94 5.10 -11.25 -27.08
CA GLU A 94 4.16 -12.38 -26.92
C GLU A 94 4.36 -13.14 -25.62
N SER A 95 5.60 -13.24 -25.13
CA SER A 95 5.92 -13.85 -23.83
C SER A 95 5.15 -13.22 -22.66
N THR A 96 4.84 -11.92 -22.71
CA THR A 96 4.06 -11.26 -21.66
C THR A 96 2.59 -11.67 -21.65
N TYR A 97 2.03 -12.00 -22.83
CA TYR A 97 0.69 -12.59 -22.93
C TYR A 97 0.68 -14.02 -22.38
N GLU A 98 1.67 -14.83 -22.74
CA GLU A 98 1.84 -16.19 -22.22
C GLU A 98 2.00 -16.20 -20.70
N SER A 99 2.79 -15.28 -20.14
CA SER A 99 2.92 -15.05 -18.70
C SER A 99 1.58 -14.71 -18.04
N ALA A 100 0.84 -13.75 -18.60
CA ALA A 100 -0.45 -13.34 -18.05
C ALA A 100 -1.48 -14.49 -18.07
N VAL A 101 -1.55 -15.25 -19.17
CA VAL A 101 -2.50 -16.36 -19.29
C VAL A 101 -2.06 -17.56 -18.44
N GLY A 102 -0.79 -17.96 -18.52
CA GLY A 102 -0.25 -19.13 -17.84
C GLY A 102 -0.26 -19.00 -16.32
N GLY A 103 -0.06 -17.79 -15.79
CA GLY A 103 -0.17 -17.50 -14.36
C GLY A 103 -1.61 -17.23 -13.87
N LEU A 104 -2.61 -17.23 -14.76
CA LEU A 104 -3.97 -16.75 -14.47
C LEU A 104 -4.01 -15.28 -13.99
N LEU A 105 -2.99 -14.50 -14.36
CA LEU A 105 -2.76 -13.10 -14.04
C LEU A 105 -3.29 -12.13 -15.11
N ILE A 106 -4.02 -12.66 -16.09
CA ILE A 106 -4.80 -11.88 -17.04
C ILE A 106 -6.07 -11.27 -16.40
N MET A 107 -6.35 -11.56 -15.13
CA MET A 107 -7.50 -11.00 -14.40
C MET A 107 -7.17 -9.63 -13.80
N GLN A 108 -8.22 -8.85 -13.52
CA GLN A 108 -8.11 -7.62 -12.73
C GLN A 108 -8.17 -7.96 -11.25
N TRP A 109 -7.26 -7.39 -10.47
CA TRP A 109 -7.39 -7.25 -9.02
C TRP A 109 -7.59 -5.77 -8.68
N ASP A 110 -8.52 -5.48 -7.80
CA ASP A 110 -8.84 -4.10 -7.42
C ASP A 110 -7.67 -3.37 -6.74
N ARG A 111 -6.88 -4.08 -5.93
CA ARG A 111 -5.66 -3.54 -5.29
C ARG A 111 -4.65 -3.08 -6.34
N ASP A 112 -4.29 -3.98 -7.26
CA ASP A 112 -3.36 -3.73 -8.35
C ASP A 112 -3.86 -2.59 -9.24
N ASN A 113 -5.15 -2.62 -9.58
CA ASN A 113 -5.79 -1.57 -10.39
C ASN A 113 -5.70 -0.20 -9.74
N ALA A 114 -5.96 -0.09 -8.42
CA ALA A 114 -5.89 1.19 -7.72
C ALA A 114 -4.46 1.76 -7.68
N ILE A 115 -3.45 0.93 -7.39
CA ILE A 115 -2.05 1.38 -7.46
C ILE A 115 -1.67 1.78 -8.90
N GLN A 116 -2.18 1.07 -9.91
CA GLN A 116 -2.01 1.43 -11.31
C GLN A 116 -2.67 2.77 -11.66
N CYS A 117 -3.89 3.04 -11.18
CA CYS A 117 -4.56 4.32 -11.36
C CYS A 117 -3.68 5.47 -10.85
N LEU A 118 -3.14 5.34 -9.63
CA LEU A 118 -2.28 6.35 -9.03
C LEU A 118 -1.01 6.62 -9.86
N ALA A 119 -0.39 5.58 -10.41
CA ALA A 119 0.76 5.74 -11.30
C ALA A 119 0.38 6.40 -12.64
N GLU A 120 -0.75 6.04 -13.23
CA GLU A 120 -1.24 6.60 -14.50
C GLU A 120 -1.74 8.03 -14.37
N ARG A 121 -2.12 8.47 -13.17
CA ARG A 121 -2.44 9.88 -12.88
C ARG A 121 -1.27 10.80 -13.20
N LEU A 122 -0.03 10.31 -13.10
CA LEU A 122 1.18 11.04 -13.50
C LEU A 122 1.22 11.33 -15.01
N GLN A 123 0.49 10.56 -15.80
CA GLN A 123 0.39 10.72 -17.25
C GLN A 123 -0.81 11.59 -17.62
N SER A 124 -2.00 11.24 -17.11
CA SER A 124 -3.20 12.05 -17.28
C SER A 124 -4.30 11.71 -16.27
N GLN A 125 -5.15 12.69 -15.99
CA GLN A 125 -6.35 12.52 -15.18
C GLN A 125 -7.36 11.55 -15.84
N ASP A 126 -7.37 11.45 -17.17
CA ASP A 126 -8.26 10.56 -17.91
C ASP A 126 -7.88 9.09 -17.73
N CYS A 127 -6.59 8.76 -17.76
CA CYS A 127 -6.12 7.39 -17.49
C CYS A 127 -6.49 6.93 -16.08
N PHE A 128 -6.26 7.79 -15.07
CA PHE A 128 -6.71 7.55 -13.70
C PHE A 128 -8.23 7.30 -13.63
N ASN A 129 -9.02 8.16 -14.28
CA ASN A 129 -10.48 8.06 -14.27
C ASN A 129 -10.97 6.76 -14.93
N GLN A 130 -10.38 6.35 -16.05
CA GLN A 130 -10.75 5.11 -16.74
C GLN A 130 -10.55 3.89 -15.84
N GLY A 131 -9.39 3.81 -15.16
CA GLY A 131 -9.10 2.72 -14.25
C GLY A 131 -10.02 2.68 -13.03
N LEU A 132 -10.22 3.82 -12.38
CA LEU A 132 -11.12 3.92 -11.22
C LEU A 132 -12.57 3.55 -11.60
N GLN A 133 -13.04 4.04 -12.76
CA GLN A 133 -14.39 3.75 -13.25
C GLN A 133 -14.60 2.27 -13.55
N SER A 134 -13.57 1.51 -13.95
CA SER A 134 -13.70 0.06 -14.16
C SER A 134 -14.11 -0.68 -12.88
N SER A 135 -13.44 -0.39 -11.75
CA SER A 135 -13.76 -0.96 -10.44
C SER A 135 -15.11 -0.47 -9.92
N LEU A 136 -15.39 0.84 -10.01
CA LEU A 136 -16.68 1.39 -9.57
C LEU A 136 -17.86 0.80 -10.35
N LYS A 137 -17.70 0.60 -11.68
CA LYS A 137 -18.72 -0.01 -12.53
C LYS A 137 -18.93 -1.49 -12.18
N HIS A 138 -17.86 -2.25 -11.96
CA HIS A 138 -17.95 -3.64 -11.49
C HIS A 138 -18.78 -3.72 -10.20
N HIS A 139 -18.37 -2.95 -9.17
CA HIS A 139 -19.05 -2.95 -7.87
C HIS A 139 -20.48 -2.39 -7.92
N PHE A 140 -20.81 -1.53 -8.90
CA PHE A 140 -22.19 -1.10 -9.14
C PHE A 140 -23.06 -2.21 -9.73
N ILE A 141 -22.55 -2.96 -10.71
CA ILE A 141 -23.26 -4.10 -11.33
C ILE A 141 -23.55 -5.16 -10.26
N TYR A 142 -22.56 -5.46 -9.42
CA TYR A 142 -22.64 -6.49 -8.39
C TYR A 142 -22.91 -5.95 -6.97
N ARG A 143 -23.48 -4.74 -6.87
CA ARG A 143 -23.78 -4.04 -5.61
C ARG A 143 -24.59 -4.85 -4.60
N LYS A 144 -25.35 -5.84 -5.08
CA LYS A 144 -26.10 -6.79 -4.26
C LYS A 144 -25.21 -7.48 -3.21
N ARG A 145 -23.92 -7.69 -3.49
CA ARG A 145 -22.96 -8.25 -2.54
C ARG A 145 -22.83 -7.40 -1.28
N PHE A 146 -22.66 -6.08 -1.44
CA PHE A 146 -22.67 -5.17 -0.30
C PHE A 146 -24.02 -5.18 0.41
N LEU A 147 -25.12 -5.12 -0.35
CA LEU A 147 -26.48 -5.09 0.19
C LEU A 147 -26.80 -6.34 1.01
N ASP A 148 -26.40 -7.53 0.57
CA ASP A 148 -26.73 -8.77 1.25
C ASP A 148 -26.05 -8.86 2.63
N TYR A 149 -24.85 -8.30 2.81
CA TYR A 149 -24.24 -8.14 4.14
C TYR A 149 -24.95 -7.06 4.97
N ILE A 150 -25.26 -5.90 4.37
CA ILE A 150 -25.97 -4.81 5.04
C ILE A 150 -27.36 -5.27 5.53
N ASP A 151 -28.02 -6.13 4.76
CA ASP A 151 -29.33 -6.72 5.06
C ASP A 151 -29.22 -7.97 5.94
N LYS A 152 -28.01 -8.42 6.28
CA LYS A 152 -27.74 -9.63 7.07
C LYS A 152 -28.31 -10.91 6.46
N LYS A 153 -28.37 -10.98 5.13
CA LYS A 153 -28.69 -12.21 4.39
C LYS A 153 -27.50 -13.16 4.32
N VAL A 154 -26.30 -12.60 4.46
CA VAL A 154 -25.02 -13.31 4.59
C VAL A 154 -24.25 -12.75 5.78
N SER A 155 -23.35 -13.56 6.33
CA SER A 155 -22.50 -13.22 7.47
C SER A 155 -21.01 -13.31 7.11
N PRO A 156 -20.12 -12.57 7.79
CA PRO A 156 -18.68 -12.59 7.53
C PRO A 156 -18.00 -13.97 7.55
N GLY A 157 -18.57 -14.93 8.30
CA GLY A 157 -18.10 -16.31 8.40
C GLY A 157 -18.59 -17.23 7.28
N ASP A 158 -19.52 -16.78 6.42
CA ASP A 158 -19.98 -17.55 5.26
C ASP A 158 -18.92 -17.61 4.16
N SER A 159 -19.27 -18.21 3.02
CA SER A 159 -18.40 -18.32 1.87
C SER A 159 -17.79 -16.96 1.47
N GLN A 160 -16.46 -16.96 1.29
CA GLN A 160 -15.70 -15.84 0.74
C GLN A 160 -16.26 -15.39 -0.61
N MET A 161 -16.87 -16.31 -1.38
CA MET A 161 -17.53 -16.01 -2.64
C MET A 161 -18.79 -15.16 -2.51
N ASN A 162 -19.29 -14.86 -1.30
CA ASN A 162 -20.39 -13.91 -1.07
C ASN A 162 -19.89 -12.47 -0.91
N ARG A 163 -18.60 -12.25 -0.63
CA ARG A 163 -17.99 -10.92 -0.49
C ARG A 163 -18.04 -10.16 -1.82
N PRO A 164 -17.95 -8.82 -1.83
CA PRO A 164 -17.66 -8.06 -3.05
C PRO A 164 -16.42 -8.63 -3.74
N HIS A 165 -16.54 -8.98 -5.02
CA HIS A 165 -15.44 -9.63 -5.74
C HIS A 165 -14.35 -8.60 -6.05
N ILE A 166 -13.15 -8.85 -5.55
CA ILE A 166 -11.96 -8.02 -5.83
C ILE A 166 -11.18 -8.47 -7.06
N ARG A 167 -11.48 -9.68 -7.56
CA ARG A 167 -10.81 -10.34 -8.69
C ARG A 167 -11.87 -10.74 -9.72
N TYR A 168 -11.74 -10.23 -10.95
CA TYR A 168 -12.75 -10.44 -11.99
C TYR A 168 -12.17 -10.25 -13.40
N ASN A 169 -12.97 -10.53 -14.43
CA ASN A 169 -12.55 -10.37 -15.82
C ASN A 169 -12.32 -8.89 -16.15
N PRO A 170 -11.13 -8.46 -16.59
CA PRO A 170 -10.84 -7.04 -16.80
C PRO A 170 -11.57 -6.49 -18.03
N VAL A 171 -11.96 -7.32 -19.00
CA VAL A 171 -12.58 -6.89 -20.27
C VAL A 171 -14.10 -6.75 -20.11
N SER A 172 -14.77 -7.78 -19.58
CA SER A 172 -16.23 -7.76 -19.39
C SER A 172 -16.65 -7.13 -18.07
N LEU A 173 -15.73 -7.04 -17.09
CA LEU A 173 -16.00 -6.68 -15.70
C LEU A 173 -16.91 -7.69 -14.99
N GLU A 174 -17.07 -8.90 -15.54
CA GLU A 174 -17.88 -9.96 -14.96
C GLU A 174 -17.11 -10.74 -13.90
N GLU A 175 -17.84 -11.16 -12.87
CA GLU A 175 -17.35 -12.03 -11.82
C GLU A 175 -16.93 -13.41 -12.32
N LEU A 176 -15.90 -13.94 -11.68
CA LEU A 176 -15.44 -15.30 -11.92
C LEU A 176 -16.22 -16.28 -11.02
N ARG A 177 -16.46 -17.48 -11.53
CA ARG A 177 -17.18 -18.53 -10.79
C ARG A 177 -16.26 -19.38 -9.92
N GLU A 178 -14.96 -19.35 -10.19
CA GLU A 178 -13.95 -20.08 -9.44
C GLU A 178 -13.85 -19.56 -8.00
N PRO A 179 -13.80 -20.45 -6.99
CA PRO A 179 -13.65 -20.04 -5.60
C PRO A 179 -12.39 -19.20 -5.38
N TRP A 180 -12.55 -18.08 -4.68
CA TRP A 180 -11.46 -17.15 -4.40
C TRP A 180 -11.65 -16.45 -3.04
N GLY A 181 -10.54 -15.99 -2.45
CA GLY A 181 -10.52 -15.27 -1.17
C GLY A 181 -10.92 -13.81 -1.34
N HIS A 182 -12.20 -13.50 -1.56
CA HIS A 182 -12.63 -12.12 -1.85
C HIS A 182 -12.82 -11.21 -0.62
N ALA A 183 -12.71 -11.70 0.63
CA ALA A 183 -12.66 -10.80 1.79
C ALA A 183 -11.31 -10.08 1.81
N GLN A 184 -11.21 -8.95 1.11
CA GLN A 184 -10.00 -8.13 1.04
C GLN A 184 -10.40 -6.67 1.25
N ASN A 185 -10.38 -6.24 2.51
CA ASN A 185 -10.82 -4.89 2.87
C ASN A 185 -9.78 -3.84 2.45
N ASP A 186 -8.51 -4.22 2.28
CA ASP A 186 -7.46 -3.40 1.68
C ASP A 186 -7.82 -2.97 0.25
N ALA A 187 -8.20 -3.92 -0.62
CA ALA A 187 -8.51 -3.66 -2.02
C ALA A 187 -9.75 -2.77 -2.19
N LEU A 188 -10.82 -3.04 -1.43
CA LEU A 188 -12.02 -2.19 -1.42
C LEU A 188 -11.72 -0.78 -0.91
N SER A 189 -10.86 -0.67 0.10
CA SER A 189 -10.48 0.63 0.65
C SER A 189 -9.62 1.43 -0.32
N LEU A 190 -8.76 0.80 -1.13
CA LEU A 190 -7.96 1.48 -2.14
C LEU A 190 -8.83 2.14 -3.22
N ILE A 191 -9.88 1.46 -3.71
CA ILE A 191 -10.86 2.06 -4.64
C ILE A 191 -11.51 3.29 -4.00
N GLY A 192 -11.97 3.13 -2.75
CA GLY A 192 -12.60 4.22 -2.01
C GLY A 192 -11.64 5.39 -1.76
N PHE A 193 -10.38 5.10 -1.44
CA PHE A 193 -9.33 6.09 -1.26
C PHE A 193 -9.11 6.87 -2.56
N ASP A 194 -8.90 6.20 -3.70
CA ASP A 194 -8.71 6.83 -5.00
C ASP A 194 -9.89 7.75 -5.37
N LEU A 195 -11.12 7.29 -5.13
CA LEU A 195 -12.33 8.08 -5.36
C LEU A 195 -12.33 9.39 -4.57
N PHE A 196 -12.12 9.33 -3.27
CA PHE A 196 -12.19 10.51 -2.41
C PHE A 196 -10.94 11.38 -2.51
N TYR A 197 -9.77 10.78 -2.70
CA TYR A 197 -8.52 11.49 -3.00
C TYR A 197 -8.70 12.35 -4.26
N ASP A 198 -9.19 11.76 -5.35
CA ASP A 198 -9.46 12.50 -6.59
C ASP A 198 -10.50 13.61 -6.40
N ALA A 199 -11.60 13.31 -5.71
CA ALA A 199 -12.66 14.28 -5.46
C ALA A 199 -12.17 15.47 -4.61
N ASN A 200 -11.37 15.20 -3.57
CA ASN A 200 -10.81 16.20 -2.67
C ASN A 200 -9.76 17.07 -3.35
N GLU A 201 -8.82 16.47 -4.08
CA GLU A 201 -7.76 17.18 -4.80
C GLU A 201 -8.35 18.09 -5.88
N ASN A 202 -9.30 17.58 -6.66
CA ASN A 202 -9.97 18.34 -7.72
C ASN A 202 -11.12 19.22 -7.22
N LYS A 203 -11.40 19.22 -5.91
CA LYS A 203 -12.51 19.97 -5.27
C LYS A 203 -13.85 19.76 -5.99
N ARG A 204 -14.10 18.54 -6.46
CA ARG A 204 -15.31 18.17 -7.21
C ARG A 204 -16.26 17.35 -6.37
N LYS A 205 -17.55 17.45 -6.66
CA LYS A 205 -18.55 16.51 -6.14
C LYS A 205 -18.44 15.16 -6.85
N LEU A 206 -18.99 14.11 -6.24
CA LEU A 206 -19.20 12.81 -6.88
C LEU A 206 -20.11 12.96 -8.10
N ARG A 207 -19.75 12.29 -9.21
CA ARG A 207 -20.22 12.60 -10.57
C ARG A 207 -21.43 11.78 -11.01
N ASP A 208 -21.44 10.49 -10.67
CA ASP A 208 -22.34 9.52 -11.28
C ASP A 208 -22.86 8.48 -10.29
N ALA A 209 -23.72 7.58 -10.78
CA ALA A 209 -24.31 6.51 -10.00
C ALA A 209 -23.27 5.50 -9.46
N PHE A 210 -22.15 5.30 -10.14
CA PHE A 210 -21.13 4.35 -9.75
C PHE A 210 -20.34 4.90 -8.55
N GLU A 211 -19.89 6.15 -8.64
CA GLU A 211 -19.24 6.88 -7.54
C GLU A 211 -20.17 6.99 -6.32
N LEU A 212 -21.42 7.45 -6.52
CA LEU A 212 -22.38 7.63 -5.44
C LEU A 212 -22.76 6.31 -4.77
N SER A 213 -22.95 5.24 -5.54
CA SER A 213 -23.28 3.92 -5.01
C SER A 213 -22.13 3.37 -4.17
N TYR A 214 -20.90 3.42 -4.67
CA TYR A 214 -19.74 2.92 -3.94
C TYR A 214 -19.49 3.73 -2.66
N ALA A 215 -19.58 5.06 -2.76
CA ALA A 215 -19.39 5.98 -1.65
C ALA A 215 -20.36 5.74 -0.49
N VAL A 216 -21.61 5.34 -0.77
CA VAL A 216 -22.57 5.00 0.29
C VAL A 216 -22.49 3.55 0.73
N LEU A 217 -22.26 2.59 -0.16
CA LEU A 217 -22.29 1.16 0.21
C LEU A 217 -21.09 0.75 1.05
N LEU A 218 -19.88 1.24 0.73
CA LEU A 218 -18.67 0.75 1.39
C LEU A 218 -18.65 1.02 2.91
N PRO A 219 -18.97 2.22 3.43
CA PRO A 219 -19.03 2.45 4.88
C PRO A 219 -20.13 1.63 5.57
N HIS A 220 -21.29 1.47 4.93
CA HIS A 220 -22.38 0.66 5.48
C HIS A 220 -22.02 -0.83 5.50
N TYR A 221 -21.30 -1.32 4.49
CA TYR A 221 -20.76 -2.67 4.46
C TYR A 221 -19.70 -2.89 5.55
N PHE A 222 -18.75 -1.97 5.70
CA PHE A 222 -17.77 -2.04 6.80
C PHE A 222 -18.42 -2.06 8.18
N LYS A 223 -19.49 -1.30 8.36
CA LYS A 223 -20.31 -1.37 9.59
C LYS A 223 -21.00 -2.72 9.74
N ALA A 224 -21.53 -3.28 8.66
CA ALA A 224 -22.26 -4.55 8.68
C ALA A 224 -21.38 -5.76 9.00
N ILE A 225 -20.16 -5.80 8.46
CA ILE A 225 -19.20 -6.88 8.71
C ILE A 225 -18.44 -6.72 10.03
N GLY A 226 -18.49 -5.54 10.65
CA GLY A 226 -17.63 -5.20 11.80
C GLY A 226 -16.17 -5.22 11.40
N VAL A 227 -15.80 -4.38 10.42
CA VAL A 227 -14.49 -4.38 9.74
C VAL A 227 -13.30 -4.40 10.70
N GLU A 228 -13.42 -3.82 11.89
CA GLU A 228 -12.38 -3.78 12.91
C GLU A 228 -12.00 -5.17 13.47
N ASN A 229 -12.87 -6.18 13.31
CA ASN A 229 -12.66 -7.56 13.74
C ASN A 229 -12.78 -8.57 12.58
N ASP A 230 -12.95 -8.09 11.35
CA ASP A 230 -13.22 -8.96 10.20
C ASP A 230 -11.98 -9.78 9.84
N LEU A 231 -12.18 -11.10 9.70
CA LEU A 231 -11.13 -12.04 9.27
C LEU A 231 -11.08 -12.06 7.74
N ASP A 232 -10.44 -11.04 7.20
CA ASP A 232 -10.15 -10.88 5.77
C ASP A 232 -8.89 -11.68 5.38
N THR A 233 -8.59 -11.82 4.09
CA THR A 233 -7.47 -12.63 3.58
C THR A 233 -6.19 -11.83 3.35
N GLY A 234 -6.17 -10.54 3.71
CA GLY A 234 -5.06 -9.63 3.47
C GLY A 234 -4.67 -9.45 2.00
N ALA A 235 -3.59 -8.70 1.78
CA ALA A 235 -3.08 -8.38 0.44
C ALA A 235 -2.52 -9.60 -0.31
N TRP A 236 -2.17 -10.66 0.42
CA TRP A 236 -1.57 -11.88 -0.13
C TRP A 236 -2.57 -13.00 -0.35
N GLU A 237 -3.83 -12.80 0.03
CA GLU A 237 -4.95 -13.72 -0.23
C GLU A 237 -4.78 -15.08 0.47
N ASP A 238 -3.98 -15.12 1.54
CA ASP A 238 -3.27 -16.33 1.99
C ASP A 238 -3.68 -16.81 3.40
N LYS A 239 -4.07 -15.90 4.28
CA LYS A 239 -4.45 -16.19 5.67
C LYS A 239 -5.68 -15.40 6.06
N ARG A 240 -6.67 -16.02 6.67
CA ARG A 240 -7.78 -15.31 7.30
C ARG A 240 -7.37 -14.71 8.64
N ALA A 241 -7.22 -13.39 8.70
CA ALA A 241 -6.82 -12.68 9.91
C ALA A 241 -7.40 -11.26 9.99
N VAL A 242 -7.25 -10.62 11.15
CA VAL A 242 -7.44 -9.17 11.25
C VAL A 242 -6.12 -8.51 10.85
N HIS A 243 -6.02 -8.11 9.59
CA HIS A 243 -4.81 -7.59 8.98
C HIS A 243 -4.58 -6.10 9.27
N ALA A 244 -3.42 -5.76 9.84
CA ALA A 244 -3.01 -4.38 10.07
C ALA A 244 -2.87 -3.61 8.76
N SER A 245 -2.33 -4.24 7.70
CA SER A 245 -2.24 -3.61 6.38
C SER A 245 -3.62 -3.23 5.81
N SER A 246 -4.63 -4.10 5.99
CA SER A 246 -6.00 -3.83 5.56
C SER A 246 -6.64 -2.72 6.38
N LEU A 247 -6.58 -2.79 7.71
CA LEU A 247 -7.17 -1.78 8.58
C LEU A 247 -6.54 -0.39 8.38
N ALA A 248 -5.24 -0.32 8.11
CA ALA A 248 -4.56 0.94 7.82
C ALA A 248 -5.09 1.59 6.52
N LEU A 249 -5.35 0.80 5.48
CA LEU A 249 -5.96 1.28 4.24
C LEU A 249 -7.44 1.67 4.42
N VAL A 250 -8.20 0.89 5.21
CA VAL A 250 -9.57 1.27 5.61
C VAL A 250 -9.58 2.63 6.29
N LEU A 251 -8.63 2.88 7.19
CA LEU A 251 -8.53 4.14 7.91
C LEU A 251 -8.15 5.31 6.99
N LEU A 252 -7.22 5.09 6.04
CA LEU A 252 -6.85 6.08 5.02
C LEU A 252 -8.06 6.48 4.17
N TYR A 253 -8.81 5.49 3.69
CA TYR A 253 -10.06 5.70 2.97
C TYR A 253 -11.09 6.50 3.78
N LEU A 254 -11.40 6.06 5.00
CA LEU A 254 -12.41 6.71 5.84
C LEU A 254 -12.04 8.17 6.15
N ARG A 255 -10.74 8.47 6.27
CA ARG A 255 -10.24 9.83 6.47
C ARG A 255 -10.50 10.72 5.24
N GLU A 256 -10.23 10.23 4.03
CA GLU A 256 -10.50 10.97 2.80
C GLU A 256 -12.01 11.14 2.55
N SER A 257 -12.80 10.13 2.89
CA SER A 257 -14.27 10.22 2.88
C SER A 257 -14.78 11.26 3.87
N TYR A 258 -14.21 11.32 5.07
CA TYR A 258 -14.56 12.31 6.09
C TYR A 258 -14.22 13.73 5.65
N GLU A 259 -13.04 13.92 5.05
CA GLU A 259 -12.65 15.21 4.47
C GLU A 259 -13.65 15.67 3.40
N TYR A 260 -14.06 14.76 2.52
CA TYR A 260 -15.05 15.04 1.50
C TYR A 260 -16.38 15.46 2.13
N VAL A 261 -16.89 14.69 3.11
CA VAL A 261 -18.16 14.98 3.80
C VAL A 261 -18.11 16.32 4.54
N THR A 262 -17.00 16.64 5.19
CA THR A 262 -16.80 17.93 5.88
C THR A 262 -16.90 19.09 4.89
N ARG A 263 -16.41 18.90 3.66
CA ARG A 263 -16.38 19.93 2.62
C ARG A 263 -17.70 20.07 1.86
N PHE A 264 -18.31 18.94 1.48
CA PHE A 264 -19.45 18.90 0.55
C PHE A 264 -20.78 18.53 1.21
N GLY A 265 -20.77 18.18 2.50
CA GLY A 265 -21.91 17.67 3.23
C GLY A 265 -22.09 16.16 3.10
N ALA A 266 -23.06 15.63 3.85
CA ALA A 266 -23.38 14.20 3.86
C ALA A 266 -23.73 13.67 2.46
N ILE A 267 -23.23 12.48 2.14
CA ILE A 267 -23.48 11.79 0.87
C ILE A 267 -24.82 11.06 1.01
N LYS A 268 -25.75 11.33 0.10
CA LYS A 268 -27.09 10.72 0.09
C LYS A 268 -27.33 10.09 -1.27
N TYR A 269 -27.69 8.81 -1.29
CA TYR A 269 -27.99 8.12 -2.53
C TYR A 269 -29.03 7.02 -2.31
N LYS A 270 -29.87 6.79 -3.32
CA LYS A 270 -30.93 5.78 -3.28
C LYS A 270 -30.54 4.61 -4.17
N ILE A 271 -30.46 3.42 -3.60
CA ILE A 271 -30.09 2.19 -4.29
C ILE A 271 -31.25 1.22 -4.15
N ASP A 272 -31.77 0.72 -5.28
CA ASP A 272 -32.83 -0.29 -5.33
C ASP A 272 -34.03 0.03 -4.41
N GLY A 273 -34.45 1.30 -4.37
CA GLY A 273 -35.59 1.74 -3.55
C GLY A 273 -35.23 2.23 -2.13
N ARG A 274 -34.02 1.94 -1.64
CA ARG A 274 -33.57 2.26 -0.28
C ARG A 274 -32.64 3.48 -0.23
N SER A 275 -32.88 4.38 0.71
CA SER A 275 -32.02 5.54 0.95
C SER A 275 -30.84 5.18 1.84
N PHE A 276 -29.64 5.56 1.42
CA PHE A 276 -28.41 5.49 2.20
C PHE A 276 -27.88 6.89 2.48
N VAL A 277 -27.32 7.07 3.66
CA VAL A 277 -26.67 8.32 4.09
C VAL A 277 -25.32 7.98 4.69
N VAL A 278 -24.28 8.66 4.25
CA VAL A 278 -22.96 8.68 4.89
C VAL A 278 -22.71 10.10 5.35
N ASP A 279 -22.69 10.28 6.67
CA ASP A 279 -22.44 11.54 7.35
C ASP A 279 -21.20 11.46 8.24
N GLU A 280 -20.84 12.58 8.86
CA GLU A 280 -19.70 12.63 9.77
C GLU A 280 -19.83 11.66 10.94
N ALA A 281 -21.05 11.40 11.43
CA ALA A 281 -21.25 10.56 12.60
C ALA A 281 -20.92 9.09 12.30
N LEU A 282 -21.39 8.56 11.17
CA LEU A 282 -21.04 7.21 10.71
C LEU A 282 -19.53 7.06 10.48
N LEU A 283 -18.92 8.04 9.81
CA LEU A 283 -17.49 7.98 9.51
C LEU A 283 -16.65 8.04 10.80
N ARG A 284 -17.00 8.90 11.75
CA ARG A 284 -16.33 8.98 13.06
C ARG A 284 -16.46 7.68 13.86
N GLU A 285 -17.62 7.03 13.83
CA GLU A 285 -17.83 5.71 14.46
C GLU A 285 -16.84 4.67 13.91
N LEU A 286 -16.81 4.52 12.58
CA LEU A 286 -15.96 3.54 11.90
C LEU A 286 -14.48 3.84 12.12
N ILE A 287 -14.07 5.10 11.97
CA ILE A 287 -12.70 5.53 12.21
C ILE A 287 -12.26 5.16 13.64
N GLY A 288 -13.09 5.45 14.65
CA GLY A 288 -12.78 5.13 16.04
C GLY A 288 -12.53 3.63 16.28
N LYS A 289 -13.41 2.78 15.74
CA LYS A 289 -13.31 1.32 15.86
C LYS A 289 -12.08 0.76 15.14
N VAL A 290 -11.88 1.15 13.88
CA VAL A 290 -10.74 0.70 13.06
C VAL A 290 -9.42 1.15 13.66
N SER A 291 -9.33 2.39 14.12
CA SER A 291 -8.12 2.92 14.77
C SER A 291 -7.75 2.14 16.03
N GLN A 292 -8.74 1.80 16.86
CA GLN A 292 -8.52 1.03 18.08
C GLN A 292 -7.98 -0.37 17.76
N SER A 293 -8.56 -1.06 16.77
CA SER A 293 -8.11 -2.40 16.38
C SER A 293 -6.70 -2.36 15.77
N LEU A 294 -6.45 -1.42 14.84
CA LEU A 294 -5.12 -1.23 14.23
C LEU A 294 -4.04 -0.97 15.30
N TYR A 295 -4.34 -0.15 16.32
CA TYR A 295 -3.42 0.12 17.42
C TYR A 295 -3.08 -1.13 18.24
N GLN A 296 -4.03 -2.03 18.44
CA GLN A 296 -3.82 -3.26 19.20
C GLN A 296 -2.96 -4.29 18.45
N ILE A 297 -2.99 -4.25 17.12
CA ILE A 297 -2.26 -5.21 16.28
C ILE A 297 -0.84 -4.73 16.01
N LEU A 298 -0.66 -3.44 15.70
CA LEU A 298 0.66 -2.91 15.39
C LEU A 298 1.63 -3.05 16.57
N PRO A 299 2.92 -3.34 16.31
CA PRO A 299 3.59 -3.28 15.01
C PRO A 299 3.63 -4.62 14.24
N ASP A 300 2.85 -5.60 14.67
CA ASP A 300 2.68 -6.86 13.96
C ASP A 300 1.70 -6.67 12.79
N GLU A 301 1.67 -7.62 11.85
CA GLU A 301 0.69 -7.65 10.76
C GLU A 301 -0.65 -8.21 11.23
N TYR A 302 -0.64 -9.28 12.03
CA TYR A 302 -1.84 -9.73 12.73
C TYR A 302 -1.47 -10.46 14.02
N ALA A 303 -2.36 -10.36 15.01
CA ALA A 303 -2.34 -11.14 16.26
C ALA A 303 -3.63 -11.94 16.50
N VAL A 304 -4.63 -11.74 15.63
CA VAL A 304 -5.92 -12.44 15.66
C VAL A 304 -6.13 -13.04 14.28
N CYS A 305 -6.21 -14.37 14.20
CA CYS A 305 -6.44 -15.08 12.96
C CYS A 305 -7.27 -16.35 13.16
N ASP A 306 -7.86 -16.83 12.06
CA ASP A 306 -8.50 -18.13 11.99
C ASP A 306 -7.45 -19.22 12.18
N GLN A 307 -7.49 -19.88 13.34
CA GLN A 307 -6.52 -20.94 13.68
C GLN A 307 -6.72 -22.21 12.86
N SER A 308 -7.88 -22.37 12.21
CA SER A 308 -8.17 -23.50 11.33
C SER A 308 -7.67 -23.27 9.89
N ASP A 309 -7.40 -22.01 9.53
CA ASP A 309 -6.84 -21.68 8.22
C ASP A 309 -5.33 -21.89 8.23
N THR A 310 -4.87 -23.01 7.68
CA THR A 310 -3.45 -23.38 7.63
C THR A 310 -2.89 -23.35 6.20
N ARG A 311 -3.53 -22.62 5.28
CA ARG A 311 -3.14 -22.58 3.85
C ARG A 311 -1.73 -22.00 3.66
N SER A 312 -1.48 -20.83 4.22
CA SER A 312 -0.19 -20.14 4.15
C SER A 312 0.78 -20.57 5.25
N ASP A 313 0.33 -20.49 6.50
CA ASP A 313 1.13 -20.79 7.68
C ASP A 313 0.26 -21.24 8.86
N THR A 314 0.88 -21.90 9.84
CA THR A 314 0.23 -22.30 11.11
C THR A 314 0.46 -21.28 12.23
N SER A 315 0.96 -20.10 11.91
CA SER A 315 1.29 -19.09 12.90
C SER A 315 0.00 -18.51 13.50
N LYS A 316 0.07 -18.17 14.80
CA LYS A 316 -1.02 -17.47 15.49
C LYS A 316 -0.90 -15.95 15.36
N ASN A 317 0.27 -15.49 14.96
CA ASN A 317 0.62 -14.10 14.78
C ASN A 317 1.68 -13.97 13.68
N ARG A 318 1.59 -12.91 12.89
CA ARG A 318 2.59 -12.54 11.89
C ARG A 318 3.22 -11.22 12.29
N LYS A 319 4.48 -11.25 12.73
CA LYS A 319 5.18 -10.06 13.26
C LYS A 319 5.64 -9.07 12.20
N TYR A 320 5.96 -9.60 11.02
CA TYR A 320 6.50 -8.84 9.91
C TYR A 320 5.79 -9.27 8.65
N ASP A 321 5.31 -8.30 7.89
CA ASP A 321 4.70 -8.53 6.59
C ASP A 321 4.93 -7.27 5.73
N SER A 322 5.41 -7.45 4.51
CA SER A 322 5.67 -6.34 3.59
C SER A 322 4.39 -5.73 3.03
N ALA A 323 3.21 -6.34 3.21
CA ALA A 323 1.92 -5.75 2.84
C ALA A 323 1.67 -4.39 3.49
N LEU A 324 2.24 -4.14 4.68
CA LEU A 324 2.18 -2.83 5.34
C LEU A 324 2.73 -1.69 4.49
N VAL A 325 3.64 -1.97 3.53
CA VAL A 325 4.20 -0.96 2.63
C VAL A 325 3.12 -0.22 1.84
N ASN A 326 2.00 -0.88 1.52
CA ASN A 326 0.89 -0.26 0.79
C ASN A 326 0.28 0.90 1.57
N ALA A 327 -0.03 0.67 2.85
CA ALA A 327 -0.59 1.72 3.70
C ALA A 327 0.42 2.86 3.93
N LEU A 328 1.71 2.52 4.14
CA LEU A 328 2.77 3.52 4.29
C LEU A 328 2.90 4.38 3.03
N PHE A 329 2.86 3.76 1.84
CA PHE A 329 2.89 4.45 0.56
C PHE A 329 1.66 5.35 0.36
N VAL A 330 0.44 4.82 0.51
CA VAL A 330 -0.80 5.58 0.29
C VAL A 330 -0.87 6.79 1.22
N GLN A 331 -0.34 6.68 2.44
CA GLN A 331 -0.22 7.82 3.34
C GLN A 331 0.65 8.95 2.78
N THR A 332 1.67 8.67 1.95
CA THR A 332 2.52 9.71 1.36
C THR A 332 1.75 10.67 0.45
N LEU A 333 0.64 10.21 -0.12
CA LEU A 333 -0.22 10.99 -1.02
C LEU A 333 -1.12 11.97 -0.26
N CYS A 334 -1.24 11.82 1.05
CA CYS A 334 -2.07 12.68 1.88
C CYS A 334 -1.42 14.06 2.06
N PRO A 335 -2.08 15.18 1.67
CA PRO A 335 -1.48 16.51 1.69
C PRO A 335 -1.21 17.07 3.10
N ARG A 336 -1.81 16.48 4.16
CA ARG A 336 -1.68 16.98 5.54
C ARG A 336 -0.45 16.40 6.25
N PRO A 337 0.31 17.20 7.01
CA PRO A 337 1.51 16.74 7.73
C PRO A 337 1.21 15.64 8.74
N TYR A 338 2.16 14.70 8.88
CA TYR A 338 2.24 13.77 10.01
C TYR A 338 2.24 14.57 11.31
N LEU A 339 1.27 14.37 12.19
CA LEU A 339 1.33 14.97 13.53
C LEU A 339 0.74 13.94 14.53
N ILE A 340 1.18 13.95 15.80
CA ILE A 340 0.72 13.19 17.02
C ILE A 340 -0.30 12.05 16.82
N GLY A 341 0.16 10.80 16.99
CA GLY A 341 -0.55 9.55 16.73
C GLY A 341 -1.49 9.06 17.84
N LEU A 342 -2.10 7.91 17.55
CA LEU A 342 -3.13 7.20 18.32
C LEU A 342 -2.64 6.57 19.64
N ARG A 343 -1.35 6.77 20.01
CA ARG A 343 -0.70 6.06 21.12
C ARG A 343 -0.71 6.78 22.47
N ASP A 344 -1.28 7.99 22.54
CA ASP A 344 -1.43 8.68 23.82
C ASP A 344 -2.73 8.16 24.47
N GLU A 345 -2.65 7.59 25.68
CA GLU A 345 -3.82 7.07 26.42
C GLU A 345 -4.91 8.15 26.60
N LYS A 346 -4.55 9.44 26.49
CA LYS A 346 -5.50 10.56 26.48
C LYS A 346 -6.32 10.67 25.18
N VAL A 347 -5.84 10.11 24.07
CA VAL A 347 -6.49 10.16 22.74
C VAL A 347 -7.73 9.26 22.67
N SER A 348 -7.73 8.11 23.33
CA SER A 348 -8.93 7.25 23.47
C SER A 348 -10.14 8.03 24.02
N SER A 349 -9.89 8.88 25.02
CA SER A 349 -10.87 9.75 25.65
C SER A 349 -11.18 11.00 24.80
N ALA A 350 -10.15 11.58 24.15
CA ALA A 350 -10.26 12.80 23.36
C ALA A 350 -10.95 12.60 22.00
N VAL A 351 -10.83 11.43 21.36
CA VAL A 351 -11.55 11.10 20.11
C VAL A 351 -13.07 11.19 20.28
N LYS A 352 -13.58 10.92 21.50
CA LYS A 352 -15.00 11.11 21.83
C LYS A 352 -15.41 12.57 22.00
N GLN A 353 -14.47 13.49 22.22
CA GLN A 353 -14.72 14.89 22.56
C GLN A 353 -14.20 15.90 21.51
N ASP A 354 -13.37 15.48 20.55
CA ASP A 354 -12.79 16.36 19.55
C ASP A 354 -13.79 16.68 18.43
N LYS A 355 -14.37 17.88 18.50
CA LYS A 355 -15.28 18.42 17.48
C LYS A 355 -14.55 18.73 16.15
N GLU A 356 -13.22 18.93 16.15
CA GLU A 356 -12.46 19.38 14.97
C GLU A 356 -11.59 18.31 14.30
N MET A 357 -11.45 17.12 14.89
CA MET A 357 -10.69 15.97 14.34
C MET A 357 -9.25 16.30 13.88
N LYS A 358 -8.61 17.28 14.52
CA LYS A 358 -7.19 17.66 14.26
C LYS A 358 -6.20 16.52 14.56
N HIS A 359 -6.70 15.42 15.13
CA HIS A 359 -5.99 14.23 15.60
C HIS A 359 -6.27 12.94 14.81
N LEU A 360 -6.96 12.98 13.67
CA LEU A 360 -7.14 11.84 12.75
C LEU A 360 -5.86 11.48 11.98
N ARG A 361 -4.80 11.17 12.71
CA ARG A 361 -3.52 10.71 12.14
C ARG A 361 -3.44 9.21 12.24
N ILE A 362 -3.00 8.61 11.15
CA ILE A 362 -2.92 7.15 11.00
C ILE A 362 -1.56 6.70 11.50
N PHE A 363 -0.50 7.37 11.04
CA PHE A 363 0.87 7.20 11.55
C PHE A 363 1.56 8.56 11.66
N THR A 364 2.43 8.74 12.65
CA THR A 364 3.40 9.82 12.74
C THR A 364 4.62 9.53 11.85
N ALA A 365 5.43 10.55 11.53
CA ALA A 365 6.68 10.36 10.79
C ALA A 365 7.60 9.34 11.46
N ALA A 366 7.66 9.34 12.81
CA ALA A 366 8.44 8.39 13.58
C ALA A 366 7.88 6.96 13.50
N GLU A 367 6.56 6.79 13.52
CA GLU A 367 5.93 5.47 13.34
C GLU A 367 6.14 4.93 11.91
N VAL A 368 5.99 5.78 10.89
CA VAL A 368 6.29 5.43 9.50
C VAL A 368 7.74 5.00 9.35
N ALA A 369 8.69 5.78 9.86
CA ALA A 369 10.11 5.44 9.82
C ALA A 369 10.41 4.13 10.57
N ALA A 370 9.79 3.91 11.73
CA ALA A 370 9.97 2.70 12.52
C ALA A 370 9.40 1.45 11.80
N LEU A 371 8.22 1.56 11.17
CA LEU A 371 7.63 0.47 10.41
C LEU A 371 8.45 0.16 9.15
N ALA A 372 8.84 1.19 8.38
CA ALA A 372 9.72 1.02 7.22
C ALA A 372 11.05 0.35 7.58
N SER A 373 11.71 0.80 8.66
CA SER A 373 12.95 0.20 9.14
C SER A 373 12.77 -1.25 9.63
N ARG A 374 11.59 -1.60 10.16
CA ARG A 374 11.26 -3.00 10.52
C ARG A 374 11.15 -3.88 9.29
N LEU A 375 10.52 -3.40 8.21
CA LEU A 375 10.44 -4.15 6.95
C LEU A 375 11.85 -4.40 6.40
N GLU A 376 12.70 -3.36 6.36
CA GLU A 376 14.08 -3.50 5.91
C GLU A 376 14.87 -4.53 6.71
N SER A 377 14.79 -4.45 8.04
CA SER A 377 15.65 -5.26 8.93
C SER A 377 15.25 -6.74 8.97
N ASN A 378 14.00 -7.07 8.61
CA ASN A 378 13.46 -8.42 8.78
C ASN A 378 13.07 -9.10 7.46
N LEU A 379 12.83 -8.34 6.38
CA LEU A 379 12.29 -8.88 5.12
C LEU A 379 13.14 -8.56 3.89
N MET A 380 14.05 -7.58 3.95
CA MET A 380 14.85 -7.20 2.79
C MET A 380 15.92 -8.26 2.49
N GLY A 381 15.83 -8.85 1.30
CA GLY A 381 16.84 -9.75 0.74
C GLY A 381 17.75 -9.04 -0.27
N ALA A 382 18.59 -9.80 -0.96
CA ALA A 382 19.50 -9.26 -1.97
C ALA A 382 18.76 -8.73 -3.21
N ASN A 383 17.74 -9.44 -3.68
CA ASN A 383 16.99 -9.24 -4.93
C ASN A 383 15.59 -8.63 -4.73
N GLY A 384 15.18 -8.34 -3.50
CA GLY A 384 13.83 -7.84 -3.22
C GLY A 384 13.46 -7.96 -1.73
N PHE A 385 12.18 -8.11 -1.43
CA PHE A 385 11.65 -8.30 -0.07
C PHE A 385 10.82 -9.58 0.02
N ALA A 386 10.99 -10.37 1.08
CA ALA A 386 10.03 -11.43 1.38
C ALA A 386 8.65 -10.82 1.70
N ARG A 387 7.56 -11.56 1.44
CA ARG A 387 6.23 -11.18 1.95
C ARG A 387 6.24 -11.18 3.46
N TYR A 388 6.62 -12.32 4.05
CA TYR A 388 6.81 -12.51 5.48
C TYR A 388 7.78 -13.68 5.71
N PRO A 389 8.36 -13.85 6.91
CA PRO A 389 9.30 -14.93 7.17
C PRO A 389 8.61 -16.30 7.12
N GLY A 390 9.22 -17.27 6.43
CA GLY A 390 8.65 -18.61 6.28
C GLY A 390 7.58 -18.74 5.21
N ASP A 391 7.35 -17.69 4.41
CA ASP A 391 6.49 -17.77 3.23
C ASP A 391 6.98 -18.85 2.25
N ILE A 392 6.05 -19.69 1.80
CA ILE A 392 6.35 -20.83 0.91
C ILE A 392 5.95 -20.53 -0.53
N TRP A 393 5.17 -19.49 -0.81
CA TRP A 393 4.75 -19.18 -2.16
C TRP A 393 5.91 -18.59 -2.97
N ASP A 394 6.20 -19.17 -4.13
CA ASP A 394 7.25 -18.67 -5.02
C ASP A 394 6.74 -17.93 -6.26
N GLY A 395 5.49 -17.45 -6.25
CA GLY A 395 4.88 -16.80 -7.42
C GLY A 395 4.18 -17.78 -8.37
N ARG A 396 4.40 -19.10 -8.20
CA ARG A 396 3.71 -20.13 -9.01
C ARG A 396 3.17 -21.28 -8.19
N GLU A 397 3.92 -21.73 -7.19
CA GLU A 397 3.54 -22.88 -6.38
C GLU A 397 4.04 -22.73 -4.94
N ASP A 398 3.46 -23.53 -4.04
CA ASP A 398 3.93 -23.63 -2.67
C ASP A 398 5.20 -24.51 -2.58
N ARG A 399 6.29 -23.92 -2.11
CA ARG A 399 7.63 -24.49 -1.98
C ARG A 399 8.01 -24.70 -0.53
N LYS A 400 7.89 -25.94 -0.04
CA LYS A 400 8.31 -26.27 1.34
C LYS A 400 9.83 -26.43 1.50
N ASP A 401 10.56 -26.48 0.40
CA ASP A 401 12.01 -26.70 0.34
C ASP A 401 12.84 -25.40 0.47
N ILE A 402 12.25 -24.22 0.24
CA ILE A 402 12.97 -22.93 0.16
C ILE A 402 13.18 -22.23 1.50
N LYS A 403 13.25 -22.95 2.62
CA LYS A 403 13.38 -22.32 3.97
C LYS A 403 14.54 -21.31 4.03
N GLY A 404 14.24 -20.06 4.36
CA GLY A 404 15.21 -18.95 4.40
C GLY A 404 15.65 -18.43 3.03
N LYS A 405 14.98 -18.86 1.96
CA LYS A 405 15.12 -18.43 0.56
C LYS A 405 13.75 -18.12 -0.04
N GLU A 406 12.89 -17.51 0.77
CA GLU A 406 11.57 -17.03 0.37
C GLU A 406 11.69 -16.15 -0.88
N ALA A 407 10.65 -16.16 -1.72
CA ALA A 407 10.60 -15.30 -2.90
C ALA A 407 10.80 -13.82 -2.52
N GLN A 408 11.56 -13.10 -3.33
CA GLN A 408 11.94 -11.72 -3.07
C GLN A 408 11.21 -10.79 -4.03
N TRP A 409 10.14 -10.18 -3.53
CA TRP A 409 9.19 -9.35 -4.27
C TRP A 409 9.78 -7.98 -4.61
N CYS A 410 9.46 -7.53 -5.82
CA CYS A 410 10.14 -6.40 -6.45
C CYS A 410 9.50 -5.03 -6.18
N HIS A 411 8.22 -4.98 -5.81
CA HIS A 411 7.46 -3.74 -5.66
C HIS A 411 7.70 -3.01 -4.32
N VAL A 412 8.21 -3.71 -3.29
CA VAL A 412 8.36 -3.13 -1.94
C VAL A 412 9.41 -2.01 -1.90
N SER A 413 10.59 -2.21 -2.51
CA SER A 413 11.64 -1.18 -2.59
C SER A 413 11.15 0.12 -3.25
N PRO A 414 10.57 0.13 -4.46
CA PRO A 414 10.11 1.38 -5.06
C PRO A 414 9.02 2.08 -4.22
N LEU A 415 8.14 1.35 -3.54
CA LEU A 415 7.18 1.96 -2.60
C LEU A 415 7.87 2.55 -1.36
N LEU A 416 8.88 1.89 -0.79
CA LEU A 416 9.70 2.44 0.29
C LEU A 416 10.46 3.70 -0.16
N ALA A 417 10.90 3.78 -1.42
CA ALA A 417 11.48 5.00 -1.96
C ALA A 417 10.47 6.17 -1.92
N CYS A 418 9.20 5.92 -2.22
CA CYS A 418 8.15 6.93 -2.04
C CYS A 418 7.99 7.36 -0.58
N VAL A 419 7.95 6.39 0.35
CA VAL A 419 7.82 6.62 1.80
C VAL A 419 8.96 7.48 2.35
N TYR A 420 10.20 7.12 2.06
CA TYR A 420 11.35 7.90 2.51
C TYR A 420 11.46 9.26 1.82
N GLY A 421 11.05 9.35 0.55
CA GLY A 421 10.96 10.62 -0.15
C GLY A 421 10.00 11.60 0.54
N ASP A 422 8.82 11.12 0.93
CA ASP A 422 7.86 11.94 1.67
C ASP A 422 8.40 12.35 3.06
N LEU A 423 9.01 11.42 3.80
CA LEU A 423 9.67 11.73 5.07
C LEU A 423 10.75 12.81 4.88
N TYR A 424 11.60 12.70 3.86
CA TYR A 424 12.60 13.72 3.54
C TYR A 424 11.95 15.06 3.19
N ARG A 425 10.95 15.09 2.31
CA ARG A 425 10.31 16.34 1.89
C ARG A 425 9.65 17.07 3.06
N ARG A 426 9.09 16.35 4.03
CA ARG A 426 8.43 16.93 5.20
C ARG A 426 9.39 17.32 6.33
N THR A 427 10.44 16.54 6.56
CA THR A 427 11.36 16.75 7.70
C THR A 427 12.63 17.51 7.30
N GLY A 428 13.04 17.41 6.04
CA GLY A 428 14.33 17.90 5.55
C GLY A 428 15.52 17.03 5.95
N ASP A 429 15.33 15.89 6.62
CA ASP A 429 16.41 15.03 7.09
C ASP A 429 17.03 14.24 5.93
N LYS A 430 18.32 14.50 5.66
CA LYS A 430 19.08 13.88 4.59
C LYS A 430 19.18 12.35 4.73
N ALA A 431 19.11 11.80 5.95
CA ALA A 431 19.13 10.36 6.14
C ALA A 431 17.96 9.66 5.41
N TYR A 432 16.79 10.29 5.37
CA TYR A 432 15.65 9.79 4.61
C TYR A 432 15.86 9.93 3.10
N PHE A 433 16.49 11.02 2.64
CA PHE A 433 16.85 11.15 1.22
C PHE A 433 17.83 10.05 0.78
N ASP A 434 18.85 9.77 1.59
CA ASP A 434 19.82 8.72 1.29
C ASP A 434 19.15 7.33 1.24
N ARG A 435 18.22 7.05 2.14
CA ARG A 435 17.38 5.83 2.11
C ARG A 435 16.44 5.79 0.90
N GLN A 436 15.85 6.91 0.51
CA GLN A 436 15.04 7.00 -0.71
C GLN A 436 15.87 6.63 -1.94
N VAL A 437 17.05 7.21 -2.09
CA VAL A 437 17.96 6.92 -3.22
C VAL A 437 18.36 5.45 -3.22
N PHE A 438 18.69 4.88 -2.06
CA PHE A 438 19.02 3.45 -1.93
C PHE A 438 17.89 2.55 -2.44
N HIS A 439 16.66 2.75 -1.95
CA HIS A 439 15.50 1.94 -2.36
C HIS A 439 15.08 2.19 -3.80
N PHE A 440 15.21 3.41 -4.30
CA PHE A 440 14.99 3.72 -5.71
C PHE A 440 15.93 2.90 -6.60
N ASN A 441 17.23 2.92 -6.30
CA ASN A 441 18.22 2.15 -7.05
C ASN A 441 17.98 0.64 -6.97
N ARG A 442 17.54 0.12 -5.82
CA ARG A 442 17.11 -1.28 -5.70
C ARG A 442 15.90 -1.59 -6.60
N GLY A 443 14.91 -0.72 -6.64
CA GLY A 443 13.76 -0.87 -7.55
C GLY A 443 14.18 -0.96 -9.02
N ILE A 444 15.17 -0.17 -9.44
CA ILE A 444 15.75 -0.26 -10.80
C ILE A 444 16.55 -1.55 -10.98
N ALA A 445 17.24 -2.01 -9.96
CA ALA A 445 18.04 -3.22 -10.00
C ALA A 445 17.20 -4.50 -10.19
N HIS A 446 15.93 -4.48 -9.81
CA HIS A 446 14.97 -5.57 -10.01
C HIS A 446 14.52 -5.76 -11.47
N ILE A 447 14.82 -4.81 -12.36
CA ILE A 447 14.48 -4.95 -13.78
C ILE A 447 15.42 -5.98 -14.40
N ASP A 448 14.85 -6.97 -15.11
CA ASP A 448 15.62 -8.04 -15.72
C ASP A 448 16.30 -7.61 -17.03
N SER A 449 17.04 -8.54 -17.66
CA SER A 449 17.75 -8.30 -18.91
C SER A 449 16.84 -7.98 -20.10
N ASP A 450 15.56 -8.34 -20.04
CA ASP A 450 14.55 -8.09 -21.08
C ASP A 450 13.79 -6.77 -20.85
N PHE A 451 14.26 -5.97 -19.88
CA PHE A 451 13.64 -4.74 -19.43
C PHE A 451 12.23 -4.93 -18.86
N LEU A 452 11.94 -6.13 -18.34
CA LEU A 452 10.69 -6.46 -17.66
C LEU A 452 10.91 -6.46 -16.13
N LEU A 453 9.90 -6.01 -15.40
CA LEU A 453 9.92 -6.03 -13.94
C LEU A 453 9.09 -7.23 -13.44
N PRO A 454 9.73 -8.29 -12.92
CA PRO A 454 9.01 -9.46 -12.40
C PRO A 454 8.27 -9.14 -11.10
N GLU A 455 7.32 -10.00 -10.74
CA GLU A 455 6.68 -9.96 -9.42
C GLU A 455 7.72 -10.19 -8.31
N ALA A 456 8.53 -11.25 -8.47
CA ALA A 456 9.59 -11.61 -7.55
C ALA A 456 10.80 -12.28 -8.25
N TYR A 457 11.92 -12.30 -7.52
CA TYR A 457 13.02 -13.22 -7.75
C TYR A 457 12.87 -14.45 -6.88
N ILE A 458 13.06 -15.63 -7.46
CA ILE A 458 12.78 -16.93 -6.85
C ILE A 458 13.99 -17.85 -7.02
N VAL A 459 14.08 -18.90 -6.18
CA VAL A 459 15.13 -19.91 -6.32
C VAL A 459 14.65 -21.03 -7.23
N ASP A 460 15.28 -21.12 -8.40
CA ASP A 460 15.01 -22.16 -9.38
C ASP A 460 15.31 -23.56 -8.82
N LYS A 461 14.35 -24.49 -8.99
CA LYS A 461 14.44 -25.86 -8.44
C LYS A 461 15.65 -26.63 -8.98
N GLN A 462 15.99 -26.43 -10.25
CA GLN A 462 16.99 -27.25 -10.93
C GLN A 462 18.41 -26.74 -10.69
N SER A 463 18.61 -25.43 -10.84
CA SER A 463 19.92 -24.79 -10.72
C SER A 463 20.26 -24.31 -9.32
N GLY A 464 19.26 -24.13 -8.45
CA GLY A 464 19.41 -23.53 -7.12
C GLY A 464 19.80 -22.05 -7.14
N LYS A 465 19.75 -21.40 -8.31
CA LYS A 465 20.09 -19.98 -8.50
C LYS A 465 18.85 -19.10 -8.40
N TRP A 466 19.06 -17.83 -8.05
CA TRP A 466 18.02 -16.80 -8.12
C TRP A 466 17.72 -16.46 -9.58
N VAL A 467 16.45 -16.48 -9.95
CA VAL A 467 15.93 -16.14 -11.28
C VAL A 467 14.68 -15.28 -11.13
N ALA A 468 14.37 -14.45 -12.14
CA ALA A 468 13.08 -13.78 -12.21
C ALA A 468 11.96 -14.82 -12.41
N ASP A 469 10.82 -14.64 -11.76
CA ASP A 469 9.64 -15.47 -12.02
C ASP A 469 9.04 -15.22 -13.43
N ALA A 470 7.96 -15.95 -13.76
CA ALA A 470 7.26 -15.73 -15.04
C ALA A 470 6.26 -14.58 -14.98
N ASN A 471 5.93 -14.05 -13.81
CA ASN A 471 4.87 -13.08 -13.61
C ASN A 471 5.40 -11.70 -13.96
N LYS A 472 5.76 -11.50 -15.24
CA LYS A 472 6.48 -10.33 -15.71
C LYS A 472 5.95 -9.82 -17.08
N PRO A 473 5.83 -8.49 -17.25
CA PRO A 473 6.00 -7.48 -16.22
C PRO A 473 4.77 -7.40 -15.28
N LEU A 474 4.99 -7.35 -13.97
CA LEU A 474 3.90 -7.18 -13.00
C LEU A 474 3.46 -5.72 -12.99
N ALA A 475 2.17 -5.46 -13.26
CA ALA A 475 1.60 -4.12 -13.33
C ALA A 475 1.79 -3.34 -12.02
N TRP A 476 1.53 -3.97 -10.86
CA TRP A 476 1.75 -3.37 -9.56
C TRP A 476 3.22 -2.94 -9.36
N GLY A 477 4.17 -3.79 -9.75
CA GLY A 477 5.60 -3.45 -9.74
C GLY A 477 5.92 -2.25 -10.64
N GLN A 478 5.41 -2.24 -11.88
CA GLN A 478 5.63 -1.15 -12.84
C GLN A 478 5.04 0.18 -12.31
N SER A 479 3.86 0.12 -11.71
CA SER A 479 3.20 1.27 -11.09
C SER A 479 4.00 1.82 -9.92
N ALA A 480 4.47 0.95 -9.02
CA ALA A 480 5.34 1.34 -7.91
C ALA A 480 6.62 2.02 -8.42
N LEU A 481 7.22 1.49 -9.48
CA LEU A 481 8.42 2.07 -10.08
C LEU A 481 8.16 3.48 -10.65
N LEU A 482 7.09 3.65 -11.43
CA LEU A 482 6.65 4.95 -11.96
C LEU A 482 6.47 5.99 -10.85
N LEU A 483 5.77 5.62 -9.77
CA LEU A 483 5.54 6.46 -8.60
C LEU A 483 6.86 6.85 -7.91
N SER A 484 7.81 5.92 -7.83
CA SER A 484 9.12 6.17 -7.22
C SER A 484 9.99 7.14 -8.02
N ILE A 485 9.92 7.09 -9.37
CA ILE A 485 10.60 8.03 -10.27
C ILE A 485 10.11 9.45 -9.99
N ASP A 486 8.80 9.64 -9.95
CA ASP A 486 8.20 10.95 -9.67
C ASP A 486 8.56 11.45 -8.26
N SER A 487 8.42 10.60 -7.23
CA SER A 487 8.76 10.98 -5.86
C SER A 487 10.24 11.37 -5.68
N LEU A 488 11.17 10.69 -6.35
CA LEU A 488 12.59 11.05 -6.31
C LEU A 488 12.87 12.37 -7.04
N LYS A 489 12.23 12.61 -8.20
CA LYS A 489 12.32 13.90 -8.90
C LYS A 489 11.86 15.06 -8.00
N GLN A 490 10.72 14.93 -7.33
CA GLN A 490 10.24 15.95 -6.40
C GLN A 490 11.27 16.26 -5.28
N SER A 491 11.90 15.22 -4.77
CA SER A 491 12.88 15.33 -3.66
C SER A 491 14.18 16.00 -4.11
N LEU A 492 14.65 15.69 -5.33
CA LEU A 492 15.82 16.33 -5.94
C LEU A 492 15.58 17.80 -6.27
N SER A 493 14.40 18.14 -6.80
CA SER A 493 14.02 19.54 -7.05
C SER A 493 14.03 20.36 -5.76
N LEU A 494 13.45 19.82 -4.66
CA LEU A 494 13.49 20.48 -3.35
C LEU A 494 14.92 20.72 -2.85
N SER A 495 15.83 19.75 -3.06
CA SER A 495 17.23 19.88 -2.67
C SER A 495 17.94 21.01 -3.44
N LYS A 496 17.66 21.13 -4.73
CA LYS A 496 18.22 22.18 -5.60
C LYS A 496 17.76 23.57 -5.17
N ASP A 497 16.48 23.73 -4.86
CA ASP A 497 15.92 25.01 -4.40
C ASP A 497 16.49 25.43 -3.04
N LYS A 498 16.68 24.48 -2.12
CA LYS A 498 17.35 24.75 -0.83
C LYS A 498 18.81 25.19 -1.00
N ALA A 499 19.55 24.59 -1.93
CA ALA A 499 20.94 24.96 -2.22
C ALA A 499 21.03 26.39 -2.77
N LYS A 500 20.21 26.72 -3.78
CA LYS A 500 20.14 28.06 -4.37
C LYS A 500 19.78 29.14 -3.34
N ASN A 501 18.76 28.87 -2.51
CA ASN A 501 18.36 29.80 -1.44
C ASN A 501 19.45 30.02 -0.37
N LYS A 502 20.35 29.05 -0.17
CA LYS A 502 21.49 29.17 0.75
C LYS A 502 22.60 30.03 0.13
N GLU A 503 22.88 29.85 -1.15
CA GLU A 503 23.83 30.68 -1.92
C GLU A 503 23.36 32.14 -2.00
N ASP A 504 22.08 32.38 -2.30
CA ASP A 504 21.50 33.73 -2.36
C ASP A 504 21.55 34.46 -1.02
N LYS A 505 21.31 33.75 0.10
CA LYS A 505 21.45 34.31 1.47
C LYS A 505 22.89 34.60 1.86
N GLN A 506 23.85 33.81 1.38
CA GLN A 506 25.27 34.07 1.60
C GLN A 506 25.77 35.24 0.77
N ALA A 507 25.22 35.45 -0.44
CA ALA A 507 25.54 36.58 -1.30
C ALA A 507 24.95 37.92 -0.81
N HIS A 508 23.80 37.91 -0.12
CA HIS A 508 23.10 39.12 0.34
C HIS A 508 23.28 39.44 1.84
N GLY A 509 23.89 38.54 2.62
CA GLY A 509 24.16 38.72 4.06
C GLY A 509 25.57 39.20 4.40
N GLY A 510 26.39 39.52 3.39
CA GLY A 510 27.78 40.00 3.54
C GLY A 510 27.96 41.50 3.30
N GLY A 511 26.92 42.31 3.54
CA GLY A 511 26.95 43.77 3.43
C GLY A 511 27.01 44.45 4.77
#